data_AF-A0A7J8APE0-F1
#
_entry.id   AF-A0A7J8APE0-F1
#
_cell.length_a   1.000
_cell.length_b   1.000
_cell.length_c   1.000
_cell.angle_alpha   90.00
_cell.angle_beta   90.00
_cell.angle_gamma   90.00
#
_symmetry.space_group_name_H-M   'P 1'
#
loop_
_entity.id
_entity.type
_entity.pdbx_description
1 polymer ?
#
loop_
_entity_poly.entity_id
_entity_poly.type
_entity_poly.pdbx_seq_one_letter_code
_entity_poly.pdbx_strand_id
1 'polypeptide(L)'
;MSQVHTRPCFPIAGGQYLAVSAAKGPRGKAARLVLPLGHLMQSGDLCLSFRHRVTGLHSGALQVFVRKQGAHGAALWGRNGGHGWRQTQISLRGAGIKSVIFKGEKRRGHTGEIGLDDVSLKRGHCYEERVQLRN
;
A
#
# COMPACT_ATOMS: atom_id res chain seq x y z
N MET A 1 24.37 3.31 2.63
CA MET A 1 23.54 2.40 1.81
C MET A 1 22.56 1.70 2.75
N SER A 2 21.30 2.11 2.77
CA SER A 2 20.34 1.67 3.81
C SER A 2 19.49 0.51 3.30
N GLN A 3 19.74 -0.67 3.84
CA GLN A 3 19.10 -1.94 3.51
C GLN A 3 17.62 -1.92 3.97
N VAL A 4 16.71 -2.13 3.02
CA VAL A 4 15.29 -2.39 3.29
C VAL A 4 15.19 -3.85 3.71
N HIS A 5 14.73 -4.12 4.93
CA HIS A 5 14.54 -5.50 5.41
C HIS A 5 13.04 -5.84 5.37
N THR A 6 12.61 -6.45 4.26
CA THR A 6 11.29 -7.06 4.11
C THR A 6 11.35 -8.46 4.71
N ARG A 7 10.64 -8.70 5.82
CA ARG A 7 10.42 -10.07 6.30
C ARG A 7 9.10 -10.56 5.73
N PRO A 8 9.07 -11.64 4.93
CA PRO A 8 7.82 -12.33 4.64
C PRO A 8 7.30 -12.90 5.96
N CYS A 9 6.13 -12.45 6.40
CA CYS A 9 5.47 -13.03 7.55
C CYS A 9 4.48 -14.09 7.07
N PHE A 10 4.57 -15.28 7.65
CA PHE A 10 3.73 -16.43 7.31
C PHE A 10 2.50 -16.48 8.24
N PRO A 11 1.26 -16.35 7.74
CA PRO A 11 0.09 -16.91 8.40
C PRO A 11 0.02 -18.42 8.12
N ILE A 12 -0.63 -19.18 9.00
CA ILE A 12 -0.75 -20.66 9.01
C ILE A 12 -1.60 -21.21 7.82
N ALA A 13 -1.65 -20.48 6.69
CA ALA A 13 -2.32 -20.84 5.44
C ALA A 13 -1.49 -20.44 4.19
N GLY A 14 -0.16 -20.49 4.27
CA GLY A 14 0.71 -20.48 3.08
C GLY A 14 0.84 -19.17 2.29
N GLY A 15 0.36 -18.03 2.80
CA GLY A 15 0.53 -16.71 2.17
C GLY A 15 1.81 -15.99 2.62
N GLN A 16 2.35 -15.12 1.76
CA GLN A 16 3.46 -14.22 2.10
C GLN A 16 3.01 -12.77 1.89
N TYR A 17 3.21 -11.91 2.89
CA TYR A 17 2.93 -10.49 2.76
C TYR A 17 4.14 -9.63 3.15
N LEU A 18 4.15 -8.39 2.65
CA LEU A 18 5.16 -7.40 2.99
C LEU A 18 4.79 -6.73 4.32
N ALA A 19 5.63 -6.91 5.34
CA ALA A 19 5.45 -6.29 6.64
C ALA A 19 6.41 -5.11 6.85
N VAL A 20 5.90 -4.03 7.46
CA VAL A 20 6.73 -2.91 7.90
C VAL A 20 7.32 -3.22 9.28
N SER A 21 8.63 -3.41 9.32
CA SER A 21 9.34 -3.65 10.58
C SER A 21 9.52 -2.35 11.39
N ALA A 22 9.54 -2.48 12.72
CA ALA A 22 9.84 -1.36 13.60
C ALA A 22 11.29 -0.88 13.38
N ALA A 23 11.49 0.43 13.26
CA ALA A 23 12.82 0.99 13.09
C ALA A 23 13.70 0.73 14.33
N LYS A 24 14.90 0.17 14.11
CA LYS A 24 15.98 0.18 15.10
C LYS A 24 16.68 1.55 15.03
N GLY A 25 16.18 2.55 15.76
CA GLY A 25 16.79 3.87 15.85
C GLY A 25 15.86 4.96 16.42
N PRO A 26 16.39 6.11 16.86
CA PRO A 26 15.64 7.15 17.57
C PRO A 26 14.64 7.93 16.69
N ARG A 27 14.80 7.90 15.36
CA ARG A 27 13.89 8.54 14.41
C ARG A 27 12.97 7.47 13.83
N GLY A 28 11.65 7.63 14.00
CA GLY A 28 10.67 6.76 13.34
C GLY A 28 10.93 6.74 11.83
N LYS A 29 11.34 5.59 11.28
CA LYS A 29 11.60 5.45 9.85
C LYS A 29 10.35 4.91 9.16
N ALA A 30 10.00 5.53 8.04
CA ALA A 30 8.98 5.02 7.13
C ALA A 30 9.58 3.96 6.20
N ALA A 31 8.89 2.86 5.97
CA ALA A 31 9.16 1.97 4.85
C ALA A 31 8.43 2.48 3.60
N ARG A 32 9.07 2.36 2.44
CA ARG A 32 8.47 2.75 1.15
C ARG A 32 8.62 1.62 0.16
N LEU A 33 7.51 1.20 -0.44
CA LEU A 33 7.47 0.34 -1.61
C LEU A 33 7.09 1.20 -2.82
N VAL A 34 7.93 1.18 -3.86
CA VAL A 34 7.72 1.96 -5.08
C VAL A 34 7.43 1.00 -6.23
N LEU A 35 6.25 1.12 -6.84
CA LEU A 35 5.85 0.38 -8.03
C LEU A 35 6.00 1.28 -9.26
N PRO A 36 7.04 1.09 -10.09
CA PRO A 36 7.18 1.82 -11.33
C PRO A 36 6.11 1.37 -12.33
N LEU A 37 5.36 2.31 -12.90
CA LEU A 37 4.30 2.02 -13.87
C LEU A 37 4.81 2.07 -15.32
N GLY A 38 6.00 2.62 -15.55
CA GLY A 38 6.62 2.72 -16.87
C GLY A 38 5.64 3.27 -17.92
N HIS A 39 5.45 2.50 -18.98
CA HIS A 39 4.59 2.84 -20.12
C HIS A 39 3.09 2.55 -19.90
N LEU A 40 2.70 1.92 -18.78
CA LEU A 40 1.32 1.49 -18.52
C LEU A 40 0.33 2.66 -18.39
N MET A 41 0.82 3.86 -18.06
CA MET A 41 0.01 5.08 -17.91
C MET A 41 0.06 6.03 -19.11
N GLN A 42 0.51 5.55 -20.27
CA GLN A 42 0.49 6.35 -21.49
C GLN A 42 -0.90 6.50 -22.11
N SER A 43 -1.88 5.67 -21.73
CA SER A 43 -3.25 5.83 -22.21
C SER A 43 -4.26 5.19 -21.25
N GLY A 44 -5.15 6.01 -20.71
CA GLY A 44 -6.29 5.58 -19.89
C GLY A 44 -6.04 5.55 -18.39
N ASP A 45 -7.10 5.24 -17.64
CA ASP A 45 -7.07 5.10 -16.18
C ASP A 45 -6.61 3.71 -15.75
N LEU A 46 -6.11 3.59 -14.50
CA LEU A 46 -5.80 2.29 -13.88
C LEU A 46 -6.60 2.10 -12.60
N CYS A 47 -6.94 0.85 -12.32
CA CYS A 47 -7.41 0.42 -11.03
C CYS A 47 -6.26 -0.20 -10.25
N LEU A 48 -5.84 0.47 -9.17
CA LEU A 48 -4.95 -0.07 -8.17
C LEU A 48 -5.76 -0.83 -7.13
N SER A 49 -5.46 -2.12 -6.92
CA SER A 49 -6.09 -2.97 -5.92
C SER A 49 -5.03 -3.55 -5.01
N PHE A 50 -5.25 -3.54 -3.69
CA PHE A 50 -4.31 -4.09 -2.72
C PHE A 50 -5.01 -4.53 -1.44
N ARG A 51 -4.45 -5.54 -0.79
CA ARG A 51 -4.80 -5.92 0.59
C ARG A 51 -3.89 -5.25 1.58
N HIS A 52 -4.47 -4.77 2.66
CA HIS A 52 -3.71 -4.20 3.77
C HIS A 52 -4.27 -4.57 5.11
N ARG A 53 -3.38 -4.58 6.10
CA ARG A 53 -3.69 -4.72 7.51
C ARG A 53 -2.88 -3.71 8.27
N VAL A 54 -3.54 -2.86 9.05
CA VAL A 54 -2.88 -1.92 9.97
C VAL A 54 -3.44 -2.22 11.35
N THR A 55 -2.66 -2.90 12.19
CA THR A 55 -3.08 -3.25 13.56
C THR A 55 -2.49 -2.29 14.58
N GLY A 56 -3.21 -2.16 15.69
CA GLY A 56 -2.83 -1.34 16.83
C GLY A 56 -3.41 0.07 16.74
N LEU A 57 -4.07 0.49 17.82
CA LEU A 57 -4.63 1.83 17.93
C LEU A 57 -3.48 2.85 17.91
N HIS A 58 -3.52 3.84 17.01
CA HIS A 58 -2.46 4.83 16.81
C HIS A 58 -1.05 4.29 16.52
N SER A 59 -0.92 3.01 16.16
CA SER A 59 0.37 2.31 16.09
C SER A 59 1.12 2.55 14.77
N GLY A 60 0.44 3.06 13.75
CA GLY A 60 1.03 3.38 12.47
C GLY A 60 0.04 3.85 11.42
N ALA A 61 0.57 4.22 10.26
CA ALA A 61 -0.17 4.68 9.09
C ALA A 61 0.33 3.98 7.83
N LEU A 62 -0.58 3.56 6.96
CA LEU A 62 -0.29 3.17 5.58
C LEU A 62 -0.86 4.25 4.66
N GLN A 63 -0.03 4.80 3.78
CA GLN A 63 -0.41 5.84 2.83
C GLN A 63 -0.04 5.43 1.41
N VAL A 64 -0.86 5.83 0.45
CA VAL A 64 -0.62 5.62 -0.99
C VAL A 64 -0.43 6.96 -1.67
N PHE A 65 0.65 7.09 -2.43
CA PHE A 65 0.97 8.26 -3.22
C PHE A 65 1.17 7.89 -4.69
N VAL A 66 1.01 8.89 -5.55
CA VAL A 66 1.41 8.81 -6.95
C VAL A 66 2.46 9.85 -7.26
N ARG A 67 3.40 9.49 -8.13
CA ARG A 67 4.42 10.38 -8.65
C ARG A 67 4.27 10.48 -10.16
N LYS A 68 4.01 11.69 -10.65
CA LYS A 68 3.90 11.99 -12.10
C LYS A 68 5.24 12.49 -12.66
N GLN A 69 5.79 13.54 -12.09
CA GLN A 69 7.14 14.05 -12.39
C GLN A 69 7.78 14.54 -11.09
N GLY A 70 9.10 14.41 -10.94
CA GLY A 70 9.80 14.90 -9.75
C GLY A 70 9.32 14.24 -8.44
N ALA A 71 8.78 15.02 -7.50
CA ALA A 71 8.27 14.54 -6.21
C ALA A 71 6.85 13.95 -6.31
N HIS A 72 6.43 13.20 -5.28
CA HIS A 72 5.03 12.80 -5.15
C HIS A 72 4.22 13.93 -4.51
N GLY A 73 2.93 14.04 -4.89
CA GLY A 73 2.00 15.00 -4.31
C GLY A 73 1.42 14.52 -2.97
N ALA A 74 0.25 15.06 -2.60
CA ALA A 74 -0.50 14.60 -1.43
C ALA A 74 -0.84 13.10 -1.51
N ALA A 75 -1.10 12.49 -0.34
CA ALA A 75 -1.55 11.11 -0.29
C ALA A 75 -2.91 10.99 -0.99
N LEU A 76 -3.03 10.03 -1.91
CA LEU A 76 -4.31 9.68 -2.53
C LEU A 76 -5.22 8.92 -1.56
N TRP A 77 -4.60 8.18 -0.64
CA TRP A 77 -5.30 7.38 0.34
C TRP A 77 -4.42 7.19 1.58
N GLY A 78 -5.06 7.05 2.73
CA GLY A 78 -4.38 6.72 3.97
C GLY A 78 -5.29 5.94 4.91
N ARG A 79 -4.69 5.06 5.71
CA ARG A 79 -5.36 4.37 6.81
C ARG A 79 -4.49 4.36 8.05
N ASN A 80 -5.14 4.67 9.16
CA ASN A 80 -4.54 4.66 10.48
C ASN A 80 -5.27 3.61 11.33
N GLY A 81 -4.55 2.60 11.80
CA GLY A 81 -5.10 1.54 12.65
C GLY A 81 -6.28 0.75 12.06
N GLY A 82 -6.86 -0.06 12.93
CA GLY A 82 -8.03 -0.89 12.66
C GLY A 82 -7.80 -2.38 12.93
N HIS A 83 -8.77 -3.17 12.51
CA HIS A 83 -8.78 -4.62 12.70
C HIS A 83 -8.89 -5.32 11.34
N GLY A 84 -8.27 -6.50 11.27
CA GLY A 84 -8.34 -7.40 10.11
C GLY A 84 -7.66 -6.89 8.84
N TRP A 85 -7.58 -7.80 7.88
CA TRP A 85 -7.23 -7.49 6.49
C TRP A 85 -8.39 -6.77 5.81
N ARG A 86 -8.09 -5.81 4.94
CA ARG A 86 -9.07 -5.13 4.08
C ARG A 86 -8.55 -5.06 2.65
N GLN A 87 -9.47 -5.20 1.71
CA GLN A 87 -9.24 -4.86 0.31
C GLN A 87 -9.46 -3.36 0.13
N THR A 88 -8.63 -2.72 -0.68
CA THR A 88 -8.88 -1.35 -1.13
C THR A 88 -8.57 -1.22 -2.60
N GLN A 89 -9.40 -0.45 -3.27
CA GLN A 89 -9.31 -0.15 -4.69
C GLN A 89 -9.29 1.36 -4.89
N ILE A 90 -8.37 1.84 -5.73
CA ILE A 90 -8.20 3.27 -6.02
C ILE A 90 -8.12 3.42 -7.54
N SER A 91 -9.02 4.23 -8.10
CA SER A 91 -8.93 4.62 -9.51
C SER A 91 -7.86 5.70 -9.67
N LEU A 92 -6.75 5.34 -10.32
CA LEU A 92 -5.68 6.24 -10.70
C LEU A 92 -6.05 6.92 -12.01
N ARG A 93 -6.39 8.22 -11.92
CA ARG A 93 -6.83 9.01 -13.06
C ARG A 93 -5.72 9.89 -13.63
N GLY A 94 -5.70 9.97 -14.96
CA GLY A 94 -4.87 10.90 -15.71
C GLY A 94 -3.50 10.37 -16.11
N ALA A 95 -3.00 10.92 -17.22
CA ALA A 95 -1.77 10.49 -17.85
C ALA A 95 -0.52 10.85 -17.04
N GLY A 96 0.57 10.12 -17.33
CA GLY A 96 1.92 10.48 -16.87
C GLY A 96 2.24 10.08 -15.44
N ILE A 97 1.46 9.21 -14.80
CA ILE A 97 1.84 8.61 -13.51
C ILE A 97 3.01 7.65 -13.74
N LYS A 98 4.17 7.97 -13.17
CA LYS A 98 5.41 7.17 -13.29
C LYS A 98 5.50 6.07 -12.24
N SER A 99 4.98 6.30 -11.03
CA SER A 99 5.03 5.29 -9.97
C SER A 99 3.95 5.47 -8.91
N VAL A 100 3.46 4.35 -8.36
CA VAL A 100 2.70 4.29 -7.11
C VAL A 100 3.66 4.06 -5.96
N ILE A 101 3.45 4.72 -4.83
CA ILE A 101 4.30 4.59 -3.64
C ILE A 101 3.42 4.24 -2.44
N PHE A 102 3.66 3.07 -1.86
CA PHE A 102 3.11 2.70 -0.56
C PHE A 102 4.10 3.12 0.52
N LYS A 103 3.65 3.91 1.48
CA LYS A 103 4.45 4.38 2.61
C LYS A 103 3.84 3.87 3.90
N GLY A 104 4.58 3.03 4.61
CA GLY A 104 4.19 2.52 5.91
C GLY A 104 5.02 3.16 7.01
N GLU A 105 4.35 3.73 8.01
CA GLU A 105 4.99 4.35 9.16
C GLU A 105 4.52 3.67 10.43
N LYS A 106 5.46 3.09 11.19
CA LYS A 106 5.19 2.52 12.50
C LYS A 106 5.69 3.49 13.58
N ARG A 107 4.83 3.81 14.56
CA ARG A 107 5.21 4.64 15.70
C ARG A 107 6.07 3.84 16.68
N ARG A 108 7.07 4.48 17.27
CA ARG A 108 7.94 3.88 18.29
C ARG A 108 7.10 3.51 19.52
N GLY A 109 7.43 2.39 20.17
CA GLY A 109 6.79 1.95 21.42
C GLY A 109 5.39 1.34 21.27
N HIS A 110 4.88 1.20 20.05
CA HIS A 110 3.54 0.65 19.82
C HIS A 110 3.58 -0.78 19.27
N THR A 111 2.74 -1.64 19.85
CA THR A 111 2.52 -3.02 19.42
C THR A 111 1.50 -3.03 18.28
N GLY A 112 2.00 -3.03 17.05
CA GLY A 112 1.17 -3.05 15.84
C GLY A 112 1.99 -3.46 14.63
N GLU A 113 1.30 -3.89 13.57
CA GLU A 113 1.90 -4.34 12.32
C GLU A 113 1.20 -3.66 11.14
N ILE A 114 1.98 -3.36 10.12
CA ILE A 114 1.47 -2.94 8.81
C ILE A 114 1.84 -4.04 7.83
N GLY A 115 0.83 -4.74 7.33
CA GLY A 115 0.93 -5.73 6.26
C GLY A 115 0.36 -5.19 4.96
N LEU A 116 1.01 -5.49 3.85
CA LEU A 116 0.59 -5.20 2.49
C LEU A 116 0.71 -6.47 1.66
N ASP A 117 -0.35 -6.82 0.92
CA ASP A 117 -0.44 -8.04 0.12
C ASP A 117 -1.31 -7.82 -1.13
N ASP A 118 -1.33 -8.80 -2.04
CA ASP A 118 -2.19 -8.87 -3.22
C ASP A 118 -2.25 -7.57 -4.05
N VAL A 119 -1.10 -6.90 -4.22
CA VAL A 119 -1.03 -5.63 -4.95
C VAL A 119 -1.11 -5.88 -6.46
N SER A 120 -2.12 -5.31 -7.11
CA SER A 120 -2.37 -5.46 -8.53
C SER A 120 -2.81 -4.15 -9.19
N LEU A 121 -2.50 -4.02 -10.48
CA LEU A 121 -2.88 -2.90 -11.33
C LEU A 121 -3.59 -3.45 -12.56
N LYS A 122 -4.82 -2.96 -12.79
CA LYS A 122 -5.62 -3.29 -13.97
C LYS A 122 -5.90 -2.03 -14.78
N ARG A 123 -6.03 -2.14 -16.10
CA ARG A 123 -6.47 -1.01 -16.93
C ARG A 123 -7.96 -0.74 -16.70
N GLY A 124 -8.35 0.53 -16.78
CA GLY A 124 -9.71 1.01 -16.55
C GLY A 124 -9.95 1.49 -15.11
N HIS A 125 -11.17 1.95 -14.85
CA HIS A 125 -11.59 2.33 -13.50
C HIS A 125 -11.74 1.11 -12.61
N CYS A 126 -11.62 1.33 -11.30
CA CYS A 126 -12.08 0.31 -10.35
C CYS A 126 -13.60 0.21 -10.45
N TYR A 127 -14.07 -0.96 -10.85
CA TYR A 127 -15.47 -1.32 -10.66
C TYR A 127 -15.62 -1.71 -9.19
N GLU A 128 -16.60 -1.14 -8.49
CA GLU A 128 -17.14 -1.89 -7.36
C GLU A 128 -17.64 -3.20 -7.97
N GLU A 129 -17.01 -4.31 -7.58
CA GLU A 129 -17.62 -5.60 -7.77
C GLU A 129 -18.89 -5.56 -6.92
N ARG A 130 -19.99 -5.07 -7.52
CA ARG A 130 -21.32 -5.50 -7.11
C ARG A 130 -21.22 -7.00 -7.20
N VAL A 131 -21.04 -7.62 -6.04
CA VAL A 131 -21.19 -9.05 -5.86
C VAL A 131 -22.52 -9.37 -6.54
N GLN A 132 -22.46 -9.91 -7.75
CA GLN A 132 -23.61 -10.60 -8.30
C GLN A 132 -23.74 -11.80 -7.39
N LEU A 133 -24.58 -11.65 -6.36
CA LEU A 133 -25.21 -12.76 -5.69
C LEU A 133 -25.90 -13.53 -6.83
N ARG A 134 -25.20 -14.54 -7.36
CA ARG A 134 -25.86 -15.60 -8.09
C ARG A 134 -26.71 -16.31 -7.03
N ASN A 135 -28.00 -15.95 -7.03
CA ASN A 135 -29.05 -16.80 -6.48
C ASN A 135 -28.96 -18.19 -7.09
#